data_AF-A0A562SVI9-F1
#
_entry.id   AF-A0A562SVI9-F1
#
_cell.length_a   1.000
_cell.length_b   1.000
_cell.length_c   1.000
_cell.angle_alpha   90.00
_cell.angle_beta   90.00
_cell.angle_gamma   90.00
#
_symmetry.space_group_name_H-M   'P 1'
#
loop_
_entity.id
_entity.type
_entity.pdbx_description
1 polymer ?
#
loop_
_entity_poly.entity_id
_entity_poly.type
_entity_poly.pdbx_seq_one_letter_code
_entity_poly.pdbx_strand_id
1 'polypeptide(L)'
;MTTYRSVFGAIGLLALGGLPATASSQTAETAARNYQAADQNDDGVLVYEEFVSFIDMNAAANLGNARRVQSRGLYARAFKRLDGNGDGFVTPVELQNAAR
;
A
#
# COMPACT_ATOMS: atom_id res chain seq x y z
N MET A 1 14.20 -25.89 6.10
CA MET A 1 14.59 -25.18 7.34
C MET A 1 14.89 -23.75 6.99
N THR A 2 13.88 -22.87 7.06
CA THR A 2 14.11 -21.45 7.38
C THR A 2 12.92 -21.00 8.21
N THR A 3 13.18 -20.84 9.49
CA THR A 3 12.20 -20.64 10.54
C THR A 3 11.68 -19.20 10.46
N TYR A 4 10.37 -19.04 10.24
CA TYR A 4 9.67 -17.77 10.44
C TYR A 4 9.83 -17.34 11.89
N ARG A 5 10.55 -16.24 12.11
CA ARG A 5 10.57 -15.53 13.39
C ARG A 5 9.91 -14.18 13.19
N SER A 6 8.61 -14.16 13.49
CA SER A 6 7.80 -12.97 13.66
C SER A 6 8.44 -12.02 14.67
N VAL A 7 8.89 -10.87 14.18
CA VAL A 7 9.12 -9.60 14.88
C VAL A 7 8.94 -8.59 13.75
N PHE A 8 7.91 -7.76 13.67
CA PHE A 8 7.64 -6.54 14.44
C PHE A 8 6.10 -6.34 14.46
N GLY A 9 5.44 -5.93 15.54
CA GLY A 9 5.81 -4.83 16.40
C GLY A 9 5.15 -3.54 15.89
N ALA A 10 3.83 -3.44 16.07
CA ALA A 10 3.00 -2.23 16.04
C ALA A 10 3.54 -0.99 15.29
N ILE A 11 3.08 -0.77 14.05
CA ILE A 11 2.93 0.61 13.55
C ILE A 11 1.47 0.98 13.76
N GLY A 12 1.22 1.58 14.93
CA GLY A 12 -0.06 2.14 15.30
C GLY A 12 -0.44 3.27 14.34
N LEU A 13 -1.46 3.02 13.51
CA LEU A 13 -2.15 4.06 12.77
C LEU A 13 -3.17 4.73 13.71
N LEU A 14 -2.71 5.68 14.53
CA LEU A 14 -3.55 6.43 15.46
C LEU A 14 -3.48 7.94 15.18
N ALA A 15 -4.69 8.53 15.14
CA ALA A 15 -5.05 9.96 15.23
C ALA A 15 -5.10 10.74 13.89
N LEU A 16 -6.15 11.46 13.47
CA LEU A 16 -7.32 12.06 14.12
C LEU A 16 -8.44 12.36 13.09
N GLY A 17 -9.72 12.24 13.49
CA GLY A 17 -10.80 13.06 12.90
C GLY A 17 -12.03 12.33 12.32
N GLY A 18 -12.93 11.83 13.18
CA GLY A 18 -14.39 11.95 12.98
C GLY A 18 -15.08 11.27 11.77
N LEU A 19 -14.70 10.05 11.37
CA LEU A 19 -15.47 9.26 10.39
C LEU A 19 -15.91 7.90 10.98
N PRO A 20 -17.08 7.35 10.60
CA PRO A 20 -17.67 6.18 11.25
C PRO A 20 -16.71 4.99 11.23
N ALA A 21 -16.40 4.49 12.43
CA ALA A 21 -15.28 3.61 12.77
C ALA A 21 -15.40 2.14 12.27
N THR A 22 -16.21 1.86 11.25
CA THR A 22 -16.45 0.48 10.77
C THR A 22 -16.12 0.26 9.30
N ALA A 23 -16.01 1.32 8.49
CA ALA A 23 -15.63 1.21 7.08
C ALA A 23 -14.12 1.50 6.83
N SER A 24 -13.50 2.28 7.70
CA SER A 24 -12.11 2.71 7.58
C SER A 24 -11.10 1.68 8.10
N SER A 25 -11.46 0.86 9.09
CA SER A 25 -10.57 -0.19 9.61
C SER A 25 -10.41 -1.33 8.61
N GLN A 26 -11.52 -1.87 8.08
CA GLN A 26 -11.49 -3.02 7.16
C GLN A 26 -10.74 -2.69 5.86
N THR A 27 -10.93 -1.49 5.33
CA THR A 27 -10.28 -1.04 4.09
C THR A 27 -8.78 -0.79 4.33
N ALA A 28 -8.41 -0.18 5.46
CA ALA A 28 -7.01 0.01 5.84
C ALA A 28 -6.30 -1.32 6.10
N GLU A 29 -6.95 -2.26 6.80
CA GLU A 29 -6.44 -3.61 7.04
C GLU A 29 -6.22 -4.37 5.73
N THR A 30 -7.16 -4.28 4.79
CA THR A 30 -7.04 -4.95 3.49
C THR A 30 -5.91 -4.33 2.66
N ALA A 31 -5.79 -3.00 2.66
CA ALA A 31 -4.68 -2.31 2.00
C ALA A 31 -3.32 -2.70 2.62
N ALA A 32 -3.23 -2.78 3.95
CA ALA A 32 -2.01 -3.19 4.64
C ALA A 32 -1.63 -4.65 4.31
N ARG A 33 -2.61 -5.56 4.28
CA ARG A 33 -2.38 -6.96 3.85
C ARG A 33 -1.91 -7.05 2.40
N ASN A 34 -2.53 -6.28 1.51
CA ASN A 34 -2.14 -6.24 0.10
C ASN A 34 -0.74 -5.65 -0.08
N TYR A 35 -0.36 -4.65 0.74
CA TYR A 35 0.99 -4.10 0.74
C TYR A 35 2.02 -5.17 1.12
N GLN A 36 1.80 -5.84 2.24
CA GLN A 36 2.67 -6.94 2.70
C GLN A 36 2.73 -8.12 1.73
N ALA A 37 1.63 -8.42 1.04
CA ALA A 37 1.61 -9.47 0.04
C ALA A 37 2.33 -9.07 -1.26
N ALA A 38 2.43 -7.77 -1.54
CA ALA A 38 3.10 -7.24 -2.72
C ALA A 38 4.61 -7.07 -2.53
N ASP A 39 5.05 -6.70 -1.32
CA ASP A 39 6.45 -6.66 -0.89
C ASP A 39 7.01 -8.10 -0.83
N GLN A 40 7.64 -8.54 -1.92
CA GLN A 40 8.08 -9.93 -2.09
C GLN A 40 9.39 -10.20 -1.35
N ASN A 41 10.24 -9.19 -1.21
CA ASN A 41 11.53 -9.29 -0.55
C ASN A 41 11.48 -8.89 0.94
N ASP A 42 10.32 -8.45 1.45
CA ASP A 42 10.05 -8.09 2.84
C ASP A 42 11.01 -7.01 3.36
N ASP A 43 11.32 -6.03 2.51
CA ASP A 43 12.19 -4.89 2.84
C ASP A 43 11.41 -3.66 3.33
N GLY A 44 10.08 -3.73 3.31
CA GLY A 44 9.17 -2.69 3.79
C GLY A 44 8.94 -1.55 2.80
N VAL A 45 9.42 -1.68 1.56
CA VAL A 45 9.13 -0.74 0.47
C VAL A 45 8.55 -1.49 -0.73
N LEU A 46 8.00 -0.76 -1.71
CA LEU A 46 7.56 -1.38 -2.97
C LEU A 46 8.40 -0.83 -4.11
N VAL A 47 9.11 -1.71 -4.81
CA VAL A 47 9.63 -1.38 -6.15
C VAL A 47 8.49 -1.33 -7.16
N TYR A 48 8.77 -0.88 -8.38
CA TYR A 48 7.75 -0.74 -9.43
C TYR A 48 6.94 -2.03 -9.67
N GLU A 49 7.59 -3.19 -9.75
CA GLU A 49 6.92 -4.47 -10.02
C GLU A 49 5.98 -4.90 -8.87
N GLU A 50 6.44 -4.71 -7.63
CA GLU A 50 5.65 -4.96 -6.42
C GLU A 50 4.50 -3.97 -6.31
N PHE A 51 4.72 -2.71 -6.67
CA PHE A 51 3.67 -1.71 -6.73
C PHE A 51 2.56 -2.05 -7.74
N VAL A 52 2.90 -2.61 -8.91
CA VAL A 52 1.88 -3.10 -9.86
C VAL A 52 1.02 -4.17 -9.20
N SER A 53 1.65 -5.14 -8.53
CA SER A 53 0.95 -6.22 -7.81
C SER A 53 0.05 -5.66 -6.70
N PHE A 54 0.54 -4.67 -5.93
CA PHE A 54 -0.24 -3.97 -4.92
C PHE A 54 -1.49 -3.29 -5.50
N ILE A 55 -1.35 -2.59 -6.63
CA ILE A 55 -2.49 -1.95 -7.31
C ILE A 55 -3.49 -2.99 -7.81
N ASP A 56 -3.04 -4.11 -8.36
CA ASP A 56 -3.93 -5.16 -8.86
C ASP A 56 -4.72 -5.83 -7.71
N MET A 57 -4.07 -6.12 -6.58
CA MET A 57 -4.74 -6.64 -5.39
C MET A 57 -5.75 -5.63 -4.81
N ASN A 58 -5.38 -4.35 -4.76
CA ASN A 58 -6.29 -3.29 -4.33
C ASN A 58 -7.46 -3.10 -5.29
N ALA A 59 -7.24 -3.27 -6.60
CA ALA A 59 -8.30 -3.20 -7.60
C ALA A 59 -9.30 -4.35 -7.42
N ALA A 60 -8.82 -5.57 -7.19
CA ALA A 60 -9.64 -6.74 -6.87
C ALA A 60 -10.46 -6.55 -5.58
N ALA A 61 -9.85 -5.93 -4.56
CA ALA A 61 -10.51 -5.57 -3.32
C ALA A 61 -11.38 -4.29 -3.40
N ASN A 62 -11.50 -3.68 -4.60
CA ASN A 62 -12.27 -2.46 -4.83
C ASN A 62 -11.83 -1.25 -3.97
N LEU A 63 -10.54 -1.19 -3.61
CA LEU A 63 -9.97 -0.17 -2.73
C LEU A 63 -9.59 1.11 -3.49
N GLY A 64 -10.12 2.24 -3.03
CA GLY A 64 -9.79 3.57 -3.52
C GLY A 64 -9.88 3.69 -5.05
N ASN A 65 -8.83 4.22 -5.66
CA ASN A 65 -8.75 4.45 -7.10
C ASN A 65 -8.03 3.32 -7.87
N ALA A 66 -7.71 2.20 -7.22
CA ALA A 66 -6.88 1.15 -7.81
C ALA A 66 -7.47 0.57 -9.10
N ARG A 67 -8.79 0.30 -9.14
CA ARG A 67 -9.48 -0.13 -10.38
C ARG A 67 -9.33 0.86 -11.54
N ARG A 68 -9.33 2.16 -11.25
CA ARG A 68 -9.13 3.20 -12.29
C ARG A 68 -7.69 3.22 -12.77
N VAL A 69 -6.72 3.00 -11.88
CA VAL A 69 -5.30 2.93 -12.24
C VAL A 69 -5.05 1.71 -13.14
N GLN A 70 -5.54 0.54 -12.72
CA GLN A 70 -5.46 -0.72 -13.47
C GLN A 70 -6.13 -0.61 -14.85
N SER A 71 -7.42 -0.26 -14.90
CA SER A 71 -8.18 -0.21 -16.16
C SER A 71 -7.64 0.78 -17.20
N ARG A 72 -6.92 1.82 -16.75
CA ARG A 72 -6.33 2.84 -17.63
C ARG A 72 -4.83 2.64 -17.87
N GLY A 73 -4.23 1.57 -17.34
CA GLY A 73 -2.79 1.31 -17.47
C GLY A 73 -1.92 2.42 -16.87
N LEU A 74 -2.37 3.09 -15.81
CA LEU A 74 -1.72 4.27 -15.24
C LEU A 74 -0.68 3.95 -14.17
N TYR A 75 -0.20 2.72 -14.09
CA TYR A 75 0.72 2.24 -13.04
C TYR A 75 1.96 3.13 -12.90
N ALA A 76 2.72 3.35 -13.98
CA ALA A 76 3.91 4.21 -13.97
C ALA A 76 3.61 5.65 -13.52
N ARG A 77 2.46 6.19 -13.92
CA ARG A 77 2.05 7.54 -13.49
C ARG A 77 1.70 7.58 -12.01
N ALA A 78 1.04 6.55 -11.50
CA ALA A 78 0.69 6.43 -10.09
C ALA A 78 1.96 6.24 -9.23
N PHE A 79 2.86 5.35 -9.65
CA PHE A 79 4.16 5.11 -9.01
C PHE A 79 4.96 6.40 -8.89
N LYS A 80 5.20 7.09 -10.01
CA LYS A 80 5.95 8.36 -10.04
C LYS A 80 5.31 9.48 -9.22
N ARG A 81 4.00 9.41 -8.97
CA ARG A 81 3.31 10.39 -8.12
C ARG A 81 3.53 10.11 -6.63
N LEU A 82 3.74 8.85 -6.27
CA LEU A 82 3.94 8.40 -4.90
C LEU A 82 5.42 8.47 -4.48
N ASP A 83 6.31 8.04 -5.37
CA ASP A 83 7.77 8.17 -5.26
C ASP A 83 8.16 9.65 -5.35
N GLY A 84 8.01 10.36 -4.24
CA GLY A 84 8.12 11.81 -4.18
C GLY A 84 9.57 12.28 -4.05
N ASN A 85 10.42 11.43 -3.48
CA ASN A 85 11.86 11.65 -3.37
C ASN A 85 12.64 11.14 -4.60
N GLY A 86 12.03 10.32 -5.45
CA GLY A 86 12.61 9.84 -6.71
C GLY A 86 13.66 8.75 -6.51
N ASP A 87 13.57 7.98 -5.42
CA ASP A 87 14.54 6.92 -5.11
C ASP A 87 14.20 5.59 -5.80
N GLY A 88 13.04 5.52 -6.47
CA GLY A 88 12.58 4.32 -7.17
C GLY A 88 11.83 3.33 -6.29
N PHE A 89 11.42 3.75 -5.09
CA PHE A 89 10.63 2.96 -4.16
C PHE A 89 9.38 3.73 -3.72
N VAL A 90 8.38 2.99 -3.22
CA VAL A 90 7.21 3.58 -2.57
C VAL A 90 7.13 3.07 -1.13
N THR A 91 7.37 3.97 -0.20
CA THR A 91 7.29 3.70 1.23
C THR A 91 5.84 3.82 1.75
N PRO A 92 5.53 3.21 2.92
CA PRO A 92 4.23 3.41 3.57
C PRO A 92 3.95 4.88 3.91
N VAL A 93 5.01 5.64 4.21
CA VAL A 93 4.92 7.09 4.53
C VAL A 93 4.51 7.88 3.29
N GLU A 94 5.07 7.58 2.13
CA GLU A 94 4.70 8.21 0.86
C GLU A 94 3.26 7.91 0.44
N LEU A 95 2.81 6.67 0.65
CA LEU A 95 1.40 6.31 0.45
C LEU A 95 0.46 7.13 1.35
N GLN A 96 0.80 7.29 2.63
CA GLN A 96 0.01 8.11 3.55
C GLN A 96 0.03 9.59 3.16
N ASN A 97 1.18 10.12 2.75
CA ASN A 97 1.32 11.51 2.32
C ASN A 97 0.48 11.81 1.08
N ALA A 98 0.37 10.87 0.14
CA ALA A 98 -0.43 11.05 -1.07
C ALA A 98 -1.94 10.85 -0.86
N ALA A 99 -2.36 10.27 0.27
CA ALA A 99 -3.77 10.10 0.64
C ALA A 99 -4.37 11.31 1.36
N ARG A 100 -3.53 12.29 1.74
CA ARG A 100 -3.95 13.58 2.32
C ARG A 100 -4.40 14.55 1.22
#